data_AF-A0A9D7DA48-F1
#
_entry.id   AF-A0A9D7DA48-F1
#
_cell.length_a   1.000
_cell.length_b   1.000
_cell.length_c   1.000
_cell.angle_alpha   90.00
_cell.angle_beta   90.00
_cell.angle_gamma   90.00
#
_symmetry.space_group_name_H-M   'P 1'
#
loop_
_entity.id
_entity.type
_entity.pdbx_description
1 polymer ?
#
loop_
_entity_poly.entity_id
_entity_poly.type
_entity_poly.pdbx_seq_one_letter_code
_entity_poly.pdbx_strand_id
1 'polypeptide(L)'
;MEQELKRVLGVKDIIWLKEGPADDMWYFEPRIHGDVFNQGTGGHVDEFCRFVNDSTVLLAWPDDVDLGDSSQALTRRRMEVNSRILEQFRDHDGRSLNVVKAPTPDTEFYKHRIDSLRDYDQRVLVRYADLHHGDTIRYIPAASYLNFLITNGRVFAPAYWHEGLPISMKEKDERVRAILQAHFPDRTIVQVDPRAINWRGGGVHCWTQQQPLVME
;
A
#
# COMPACT_ATOMS: atom_id res chain seq x y z
N MET A 1 6.12 -15.25 -18.28
CA MET A 1 5.57 -14.83 -16.98
C MET A 1 4.04 -14.89 -16.98
N GLU A 2 3.33 -14.10 -17.79
CA GLU A 2 1.85 -14.08 -17.77
C GLU A 2 1.19 -15.44 -18.00
N GLN A 3 1.62 -16.20 -19.01
CA GLN A 3 1.08 -17.54 -19.29
C GLN A 3 1.19 -18.49 -18.09
N GLU A 4 2.29 -18.38 -17.34
CA GLU A 4 2.52 -19.21 -16.16
C GLU A 4 1.64 -18.78 -14.99
N LEU A 5 1.44 -17.47 -14.78
CA LEU A 5 0.49 -16.96 -13.80
C LEU A 5 -0.93 -17.42 -14.11
N LYS A 6 -1.36 -17.34 -15.38
CA LYS A 6 -2.67 -17.85 -15.81
C LYS A 6 -2.83 -19.34 -15.53
N ARG A 7 -1.81 -20.14 -15.84
CA ARG A 7 -1.81 -21.58 -15.59
C ARG A 7 -1.89 -21.94 -14.11
N VAL A 8 -1.05 -21.31 -13.27
CA VAL A 8 -0.95 -21.65 -11.83
C VAL A 8 -2.13 -21.11 -11.03
N LEU A 9 -2.58 -19.89 -11.33
CA LEU A 9 -3.68 -19.24 -10.60
C LEU A 9 -5.06 -19.62 -11.18
N GLY A 10 -5.11 -20.28 -12.34
CA GLY A 10 -6.37 -20.67 -13.00
C GLY A 10 -7.18 -19.49 -13.52
N VAL A 11 -6.52 -18.37 -13.84
CA VAL A 11 -7.17 -17.13 -14.30
C VAL A 11 -7.04 -16.95 -15.81
N LYS A 12 -8.03 -16.29 -16.42
CA LYS A 12 -8.04 -16.00 -17.87
C LYS A 12 -7.39 -14.66 -18.21
N ASP A 13 -7.52 -13.69 -17.32
CA ASP A 13 -7.07 -12.32 -17.50
C ASP A 13 -6.07 -11.92 -16.43
N ILE A 14 -5.09 -11.09 -16.79
CA ILE A 14 -4.11 -10.50 -15.89
C ILE A 14 -4.09 -8.99 -16.17
N ILE A 15 -4.22 -8.18 -15.12
CA ILE A 15 -4.15 -6.71 -15.22
C ILE A 15 -2.78 -6.25 -14.75
N TRP A 16 -1.99 -5.67 -15.66
CA TRP A 16 -0.65 -5.17 -15.36
C TRP A 16 -0.68 -3.69 -14.98
N LEU A 17 -0.76 -3.41 -13.69
CA LEU A 17 -0.55 -2.07 -13.15
C LEU A 17 0.94 -1.67 -13.28
N LYS A 18 1.24 -0.37 -13.27
CA LYS A 18 2.58 0.14 -13.60
C LYS A 18 3.47 0.28 -12.37
N GLU A 19 3.20 1.29 -11.55
CA GLU A 19 4.01 1.58 -10.36
C GLU A 19 3.11 1.65 -9.14
N GLY A 20 3.61 1.17 -8.00
CA GLY A 20 2.97 1.30 -6.69
C GLY A 20 3.26 2.63 -5.99
N PRO A 21 2.88 2.77 -4.71
CA PRO A 21 3.10 3.99 -3.94
C PRO A 21 4.57 4.40 -3.87
N ALA A 22 4.83 5.71 -3.78
CA ALA A 22 6.18 6.26 -3.68
C ALA A 22 6.87 5.91 -2.36
N ASP A 23 6.09 5.67 -1.31
CA ASP A 23 6.51 5.22 0.01
C ASP A 23 6.56 3.68 0.16
N ASP A 24 6.48 2.94 -0.96
CA ASP A 24 6.75 1.51 -1.05
C ASP A 24 7.91 1.18 -2.04
N MET A 25 8.99 1.98 -2.01
CA MET A 25 10.19 1.71 -2.81
C MET A 25 10.80 0.33 -2.53
N TRP A 26 11.51 -0.16 -3.54
CA TRP A 26 12.18 -1.45 -3.50
C TRP A 26 13.26 -1.48 -2.42
N TYR A 27 13.36 -2.60 -1.71
CA TYR A 27 14.27 -2.80 -0.57
C TYR A 27 15.74 -2.39 -0.83
N PHE A 28 16.22 -2.45 -2.08
CA PHE A 28 17.58 -2.07 -2.47
C PHE A 28 17.70 -0.65 -3.03
N GLU A 29 16.58 0.06 -3.25
CA GLU A 29 16.53 1.44 -3.74
C GLU A 29 15.63 2.30 -2.83
N PRO A 30 16.00 2.47 -1.53
CA PRO A 30 15.13 3.06 -0.53
C PRO A 30 14.98 4.59 -0.61
N ARG A 31 15.77 5.31 -1.44
CA ARG A 31 15.66 6.77 -1.55
C ARG A 31 14.50 7.16 -2.47
N ILE A 32 13.54 7.91 -1.93
CA ILE A 32 12.43 8.47 -2.71
C ILE A 32 12.90 9.75 -3.41
N HIS A 33 13.37 10.74 -2.63
CA HIS A 33 13.95 11.99 -3.13
C HIS A 33 14.76 12.67 -2.03
N GLY A 34 15.85 13.37 -2.38
CA GLY A 34 16.68 14.11 -1.42
C GLY A 34 17.12 13.25 -0.23
N ASP A 35 16.79 13.70 0.98
CA ASP A 35 17.03 13.04 2.27
C ASP A 35 15.87 12.14 2.74
N VAL A 36 14.87 11.88 1.88
CA VAL A 36 13.68 11.07 2.20
C VAL A 36 13.86 9.64 1.71
N PHE A 37 13.72 8.69 2.64
CA PHE A 37 13.87 7.27 2.43
C PHE A 37 12.69 6.49 3.00
N ASN A 38 12.53 5.27 2.53
CA ASN A 38 11.61 4.29 3.10
C ASN A 38 12.26 2.89 3.03
N GLN A 39 11.49 1.88 3.39
CA GLN A 39 11.77 0.49 3.04
C GLN A 39 10.44 -0.16 2.68
N GLY A 40 10.42 -0.85 1.54
CA GLY A 40 9.22 -1.51 1.05
C GLY A 40 9.55 -2.65 0.09
N THR A 41 8.54 -3.02 -0.68
CA THR A 41 8.54 -4.16 -1.59
C THR A 41 8.81 -3.77 -3.05
N GLY A 42 8.77 -2.47 -3.37
CA GLY A 42 8.92 -1.96 -4.74
C GLY A 42 7.61 -1.83 -5.49
N GLY A 43 6.49 -1.66 -4.79
CA GLY A 43 5.16 -1.54 -5.39
C GLY A 43 4.43 -2.87 -5.48
N HIS A 44 4.39 -3.65 -4.41
CA HIS A 44 3.48 -4.80 -4.35
C HIS A 44 2.02 -4.35 -4.44
N VAL A 45 1.23 -5.11 -5.19
CA VAL A 45 -0.15 -4.74 -5.52
C VAL A 45 -1.06 -4.65 -4.29
N ASP A 46 -0.80 -5.41 -3.23
CA ASP A 46 -1.59 -5.40 -2.01
C ASP A 46 -1.50 -4.08 -1.23
N GLU A 47 -0.47 -3.26 -1.48
CA GLU A 47 -0.35 -1.92 -0.92
C GLU A 47 -1.25 -0.89 -1.62
N PHE A 48 -1.72 -1.12 -2.86
CA PHE A 48 -2.38 -0.05 -3.62
C PHE A 48 -3.56 -0.46 -4.50
N CYS A 49 -3.78 -1.74 -4.75
CA CYS A 49 -4.94 -2.20 -5.52
C CYS A 49 -5.44 -3.57 -5.05
N ARG A 50 -6.71 -3.67 -4.66
CA ARG A 50 -7.28 -4.90 -4.07
C ARG A 50 -8.69 -5.16 -4.57
N PHE A 51 -8.97 -6.39 -4.99
CA PHE A 51 -10.36 -6.83 -5.17
C PHE A 51 -11.08 -6.88 -3.82
N VAL A 52 -12.33 -6.40 -3.81
CA VAL A 52 -13.26 -6.52 -2.67
C VAL A 52 -14.47 -7.37 -3.00
N ASN A 53 -14.69 -7.66 -4.29
CA ASN A 53 -15.60 -8.67 -4.83
C ASN A 53 -15.21 -8.94 -6.29
N ASP A 54 -16.01 -9.72 -7.01
CA ASP A 54 -15.71 -10.19 -8.37
C ASP A 54 -15.67 -9.08 -9.45
N SER A 55 -16.18 -7.88 -9.14
CA SER A 55 -16.27 -6.79 -10.12
C SER A 55 -15.71 -5.46 -9.61
N THR A 56 -15.34 -5.35 -8.34
CA THR A 56 -14.90 -4.11 -7.71
C THR A 56 -13.49 -4.23 -7.18
N VAL A 57 -12.66 -3.26 -7.55
CA VAL A 57 -11.33 -3.05 -6.97
C VAL A 57 -11.30 -1.74 -6.19
N LEU A 58 -10.57 -1.74 -5.07
CA LEU A 58 -10.13 -0.52 -4.41
C LEU A 58 -8.78 -0.10 -4.98
N LEU A 59 -8.60 1.18 -5.26
CA LEU A 59 -7.33 1.80 -5.67
C LEU A 59 -6.93 2.87 -4.65
N ALA A 60 -5.68 2.83 -4.18
CA ALA A 60 -5.13 3.84 -3.31
C ALA A 60 -5.15 5.22 -3.99
N TRP A 61 -5.57 6.24 -3.26
CA TRP A 61 -5.84 7.55 -3.83
C TRP A 61 -5.54 8.65 -2.82
N PRO A 62 -4.35 9.29 -2.91
CA PRO A 62 -4.06 10.47 -2.12
C PRO A 62 -5.07 11.58 -2.37
N ASP A 63 -5.68 12.09 -1.29
CA ASP A 63 -6.60 13.22 -1.32
C ASP A 63 -5.82 14.54 -1.41
N ASP A 64 -6.40 15.54 -2.11
CA ASP A 64 -5.97 16.95 -2.13
C ASP A 64 -4.46 17.19 -2.05
N VAL A 65 -3.72 16.56 -2.96
CA VAL A 65 -2.26 16.68 -3.02
C VAL A 65 -1.86 17.96 -3.75
N ASP A 66 -1.00 18.75 -3.13
CA ASP A 66 -0.19 19.72 -3.87
C ASP A 66 0.72 18.92 -4.82
N LEU A 67 0.60 19.18 -6.12
CA LEU A 67 1.24 18.40 -7.20
C LEU A 67 2.76 18.65 -7.31
N GLY A 68 3.40 19.20 -6.27
CA GLY A 68 4.85 19.29 -6.13
C GLY A 68 5.56 17.93 -6.03
N ASP A 69 6.77 17.94 -5.47
CA ASP A 69 7.66 16.77 -5.42
C ASP A 69 7.47 15.90 -4.15
N SER A 70 6.28 15.92 -3.55
CA SER A 70 5.99 15.10 -2.37
C SER A 70 5.79 13.61 -2.73
N SER A 71 6.02 12.72 -1.76
CA SER A 71 5.71 11.29 -1.90
C SER A 71 4.24 11.04 -2.30
N GLN A 72 3.31 11.80 -1.71
CA GLN A 72 1.88 11.68 -2.04
C GLN A 72 1.56 12.17 -3.46
N ALA A 73 2.21 13.24 -3.93
CA ALA A 73 2.05 13.72 -5.30
C ALA A 73 2.61 12.73 -6.33
N LEU A 74 3.78 12.12 -6.05
CA LEU A 74 4.32 11.05 -6.89
C LEU A 74 3.40 9.82 -6.89
N THR A 75 2.92 9.41 -5.72
CA THR A 75 1.93 8.33 -5.59
C THR A 75 0.68 8.64 -6.41
N ARG A 76 0.15 9.86 -6.32
CA ARG A 76 -1.01 10.27 -7.10
C ARG A 76 -0.79 10.15 -8.61
N ARG A 77 0.34 10.64 -9.13
CA ARG A 77 0.69 10.52 -10.56
C ARG A 77 0.74 9.06 -11.01
N ARG A 78 1.32 8.17 -10.19
CA ARG A 78 1.35 6.72 -10.45
C ARG A 78 -0.05 6.09 -10.42
N MET A 79 -0.87 6.47 -9.45
CA MET A 79 -2.24 5.95 -9.32
C MET A 79 -3.16 6.43 -10.45
N GLU A 80 -2.93 7.61 -11.02
CA GLU A 80 -3.66 8.08 -12.21
C GLU A 80 -3.42 7.19 -13.43
N VAL A 81 -2.18 6.72 -13.63
CA VAL A 81 -1.86 5.74 -14.68
C VAL A 81 -2.60 4.43 -14.42
N ASN A 82 -2.57 3.92 -13.19
CA ASN A 82 -3.24 2.68 -12.80
C ASN A 82 -4.77 2.79 -12.91
N SER A 83 -5.36 3.92 -12.53
CA SER A 83 -6.80 4.21 -12.66
C SER A 83 -7.24 4.05 -14.11
N ARG A 84 -6.50 4.64 -15.07
CA ARG A 84 -6.82 4.53 -16.50
C ARG A 84 -6.76 3.08 -16.99
N ILE A 85 -5.76 2.31 -16.55
CA ILE A 85 -5.63 0.89 -16.89
C ILE A 85 -6.85 0.11 -16.39
N LEU A 86 -7.25 0.32 -15.13
CA LEU A 86 -8.38 -0.36 -14.51
C LEU A 86 -9.73 0.03 -15.15
N GLU A 87 -9.93 1.31 -15.46
CA GLU A 87 -11.17 1.83 -16.07
C GLU A 87 -11.33 1.39 -17.54
N GLN A 88 -10.23 1.26 -18.27
CA GLN A 88 -10.22 0.80 -19.67
C GLN A 88 -10.23 -0.72 -19.79
N PHE A 89 -9.85 -1.44 -18.74
CA PHE A 89 -9.82 -2.90 -18.74
C PHE A 89 -11.21 -3.48 -19.07
N ARG A 90 -11.20 -4.54 -19.90
CA ARG A 90 -12.33 -5.41 -20.16
C ARG A 90 -11.84 -6.84 -19.98
N ASP A 91 -12.60 -7.65 -19.24
CA ASP A 91 -12.30 -9.07 -19.10
C ASP A 91 -12.56 -9.84 -20.40
N HIS A 92 -12.24 -11.13 -20.42
CA HIS A 92 -12.48 -12.00 -21.56
C HIS A 92 -13.94 -12.09 -22.03
N ASP A 93 -14.91 -11.67 -21.20
CA ASP A 93 -16.33 -11.59 -21.52
C ASP A 93 -16.78 -10.16 -21.89
N GLY A 94 -15.85 -9.19 -21.92
CA GLY A 94 -16.12 -7.79 -22.23
C GLY A 94 -16.66 -6.96 -21.06
N ARG A 95 -16.63 -7.47 -19.82
CA ARG A 95 -17.11 -6.76 -18.62
C ARG A 95 -16.05 -5.81 -18.09
N SER A 96 -16.49 -4.66 -17.56
CA SER A 96 -15.63 -3.66 -16.92
C SER A 96 -15.55 -3.86 -15.41
N LEU A 97 -14.49 -3.34 -14.78
CA LEU A 97 -14.39 -3.22 -13.33
C LEU A 97 -15.06 -1.94 -12.82
N ASN A 98 -15.61 -2.01 -11.62
CA ASN A 98 -15.91 -0.85 -10.80
C ASN A 98 -14.64 -0.47 -10.00
N VAL A 99 -14.16 0.76 -10.17
CA VAL A 99 -12.93 1.25 -9.51
C VAL A 99 -13.30 2.23 -8.42
N VAL A 100 -13.13 1.82 -7.16
CA VAL A 100 -13.40 2.66 -5.99
C VAL A 100 -12.09 3.22 -5.45
N LYS A 101 -12.01 4.54 -5.34
CA LYS A 101 -10.84 5.25 -4.83
C LYS A 101 -10.90 5.31 -3.29
N ALA A 102 -9.89 4.73 -2.64
CA ALA A 102 -9.74 4.76 -1.19
C ALA A 102 -8.64 5.78 -0.80
N PRO A 103 -8.80 6.55 0.30
CA PRO A 103 -7.75 7.49 0.72
C PRO A 103 -6.44 6.75 0.97
N THR A 104 -5.32 7.48 0.92
CA THR A 104 -4.06 7.05 1.54
C THR A 104 -3.91 7.65 2.94
N PRO A 105 -3.16 6.99 3.83
CA PRO A 105 -2.78 7.59 5.11
C PRO A 105 -1.99 8.89 4.90
N ASP A 106 -2.02 9.76 5.90
CA ASP A 106 -1.15 10.94 5.91
C ASP A 106 0.32 10.50 6.01
N THR A 107 1.22 11.22 5.33
CA THR A 107 2.65 10.89 5.39
C THR A 107 3.24 11.28 6.72
N GLU A 108 3.71 10.29 7.47
CA GLU A 108 4.43 10.49 8.72
C GLU A 108 5.94 10.42 8.49
N PHE A 109 6.65 11.48 8.89
CA PHE A 109 8.11 11.56 8.78
C PHE A 109 8.77 11.23 10.12
N TYR A 110 9.74 10.33 10.07
CA TYR A 110 10.55 9.94 11.22
C TYR A 110 12.00 10.34 10.99
N LYS A 111 12.65 10.86 12.03
CA LYS A 111 14.11 11.08 11.98
C LYS A 111 14.81 9.75 12.19
N HIS A 112 15.64 9.36 11.23
CA HIS A 112 16.45 8.16 11.31
C HIS A 112 17.92 8.55 11.25
N ARG A 113 18.63 8.37 12.36
CA ARG A 113 20.07 8.65 12.42
C ARG A 113 20.84 7.41 11.99
N ILE A 114 21.58 7.47 10.88
CA ILE A 114 22.28 6.33 10.27
C ILE A 114 23.32 5.76 11.24
N ASP A 115 23.33 4.43 11.39
CA ASP A 115 24.22 3.65 12.24
C ASP A 115 24.78 2.46 11.45
N SER A 116 26.10 2.33 11.37
CA SER A 116 26.76 1.31 10.54
C SER A 116 26.56 -0.12 11.05
N LEU A 117 25.93 -0.30 12.22
CA LEU A 117 25.61 -1.61 12.80
C LEU A 117 24.27 -2.17 12.33
N ARG A 118 23.38 -1.35 11.73
CA ARG A 118 22.06 -1.81 11.29
C ARG A 118 22.11 -2.26 9.83
N ASP A 119 21.51 -3.41 9.55
CA ASP A 119 21.46 -4.00 8.21
C ASP A 119 20.90 -3.02 7.15
N TYR A 120 19.81 -2.32 7.47
CA TYR A 120 19.26 -1.25 6.62
C TYR A 120 20.28 -0.17 6.26
N ASP A 121 21.02 0.31 7.26
CA ASP A 121 21.97 1.40 7.09
C ASP A 121 23.21 1.00 6.32
N GLN A 122 23.69 -0.23 6.51
CA GLN A 122 24.79 -0.76 5.73
C GLN A 122 24.45 -0.75 4.24
N ARG A 123 23.22 -1.15 3.86
CA ARG A 123 22.75 -1.06 2.48
C ARG A 123 22.66 0.38 1.99
N VAL A 124 22.10 1.27 2.79
CA VAL A 124 21.99 2.70 2.47
C VAL A 124 23.37 3.31 2.22
N LEU A 125 24.33 3.09 3.13
CA LEU A 125 25.70 3.61 3.03
C LEU A 125 26.47 3.05 1.82
N VAL A 126 26.25 1.77 1.47
CA VAL A 126 26.88 1.16 0.28
C VAL A 126 26.28 1.73 -1.01
N ARG A 127 24.97 2.01 -1.02
CA ARG A 127 24.26 2.47 -2.22
C ARG A 127 24.44 3.96 -2.49
N TYR A 128 24.56 4.77 -1.44
CA TYR A 128 24.50 6.22 -1.52
C TYR A 128 25.76 6.86 -0.94
N ALA A 129 26.70 7.19 -1.83
CA ALA A 129 28.01 7.72 -1.47
C ALA A 129 27.99 9.11 -0.80
N ASP A 130 26.86 9.82 -0.85
CA ASP A 130 26.64 11.10 -0.19
C ASP A 130 26.25 10.96 1.29
N LEU A 131 25.97 9.76 1.78
CA LEU A 131 25.57 9.50 3.16
C LEU A 131 26.69 8.88 3.98
N HIS A 132 26.73 9.24 5.26
CA HIS A 132 27.74 8.80 6.22
C HIS A 132 27.12 8.35 7.54
N HIS A 133 27.88 7.57 8.31
CA HIS A 133 27.49 7.22 9.68
C HIS A 133 27.25 8.49 10.51
N GLY A 134 26.14 8.54 11.24
CA GLY A 134 25.75 9.67 12.08
C GLY A 134 24.88 10.71 11.38
N ASP A 135 24.75 10.68 10.05
CA ASP A 135 23.81 11.51 9.30
C ASP A 135 22.37 11.22 9.71
N THR A 136 21.49 12.20 9.56
CA THR A 136 20.05 12.02 9.82
C THR A 136 19.29 12.15 8.52
N ILE A 137 18.54 11.10 8.17
CA ILE A 137 17.61 11.07 7.06
C ILE A 137 16.17 11.15 7.57
N ARG A 138 15.25 11.51 6.68
CA ARG A 138 13.82 11.41 6.92
C ARG A 138 13.32 10.06 6.41
N TYR A 139 12.69 9.28 7.28
CA TYR A 139 12.13 7.98 6.97
C TYR A 139 10.61 8.03 6.91
N ILE A 140 10.02 7.42 5.89
CA ILE A 140 8.57 7.22 5.75
C ILE A 140 8.31 5.70 5.78
N PRO A 141 7.53 5.17 6.73
CA PRO A 141 7.09 3.78 6.71
C PRO A 141 6.14 3.49 5.54
N ALA A 142 6.18 2.29 4.97
CA ALA A 142 5.21 1.87 3.95
C ALA A 142 3.82 1.67 4.61
N ALA A 143 2.97 2.70 4.48
CA ALA A 143 1.67 2.75 5.13
C ALA A 143 0.55 2.77 4.08
N SER A 144 -0.37 1.82 4.18
CA SER A 144 -1.54 1.75 3.31
C SER A 144 -2.77 1.29 4.07
N TYR A 145 -3.94 1.81 3.69
CA TYR A 145 -5.24 1.26 4.09
C TYR A 145 -5.62 0.00 3.33
N LEU A 146 -5.03 -0.23 2.16
CA LEU A 146 -5.33 -1.38 1.31
C LEU A 146 -4.60 -2.66 1.74
N ASN A 147 -3.63 -2.54 2.66
CA ASN A 147 -2.95 -3.68 3.25
C ASN A 147 -3.80 -4.39 4.35
N PHE A 148 -5.10 -4.59 4.08
CA PHE A 148 -6.06 -5.21 4.98
C PHE A 148 -6.16 -6.73 4.79
N LEU A 149 -6.54 -7.44 5.85
CA LEU A 149 -6.75 -8.88 5.86
C LEU A 149 -8.25 -9.22 5.88
N ILE A 150 -8.70 -10.06 4.95
CA ILE A 150 -10.06 -10.60 4.94
C ILE A 150 -10.05 -11.99 5.61
N THR A 151 -10.95 -12.20 6.57
CA THR A 151 -11.19 -13.48 7.24
C THR A 151 -12.68 -13.81 7.25
N ASN A 152 -13.06 -15.07 7.49
CA ASN A 152 -14.44 -15.57 7.36
C ASN A 152 -15.55 -14.67 7.93
N GLY A 153 -15.34 -13.97 9.05
CA GLY A 153 -16.34 -13.04 9.62
C GLY A 153 -15.80 -11.63 9.92
N ARG A 154 -14.54 -11.34 9.59
CA ARG A 154 -13.90 -10.06 9.95
C ARG A 154 -12.98 -9.56 8.85
N VAL A 155 -12.85 -8.25 8.76
CA VAL A 155 -11.79 -7.59 7.97
C VAL A 155 -10.93 -6.79 8.93
N PHE A 156 -9.63 -7.11 9.00
CA PHE A 156 -8.69 -6.33 9.79
C PHE A 156 -8.12 -5.21 8.91
N ALA A 157 -8.59 -4.00 9.15
CA ALA A 157 -8.26 -2.81 8.39
C ALA A 157 -7.21 -1.97 9.14
N PRO A 158 -6.14 -1.52 8.48
CA PRO A 158 -5.28 -0.46 9.00
C PRO A 158 -6.07 0.76 9.48
N ALA A 159 -5.68 1.31 10.62
CA ALA A 159 -6.13 2.60 11.11
C ALA A 159 -4.95 3.33 11.78
N TYR A 160 -4.84 4.63 11.52
CA TYR A 160 -3.67 5.41 11.90
C TYR A 160 -4.01 6.47 12.97
N TRP A 161 -5.27 6.88 13.12
CA TRP A 161 -5.61 7.88 14.10
C TRP A 161 -5.55 7.34 15.54
N HIS A 162 -5.00 8.16 16.43
CA HIS A 162 -5.14 8.04 17.88
C HIS A 162 -5.35 9.42 18.48
N GLU A 163 -5.79 9.47 19.75
CA GLU A 163 -6.02 10.73 20.43
C GLU A 163 -4.77 11.63 20.38
N GLY A 164 -4.97 12.91 20.04
CA GLY A 164 -3.91 13.89 19.81
C GLY A 164 -3.44 14.02 18.35
N LEU A 165 -3.85 13.14 17.43
CA LEU A 165 -3.56 13.29 16.00
C LEU A 165 -4.62 14.12 15.27
N PRO A 166 -4.27 14.71 14.10
CA PRO A 166 -5.19 15.50 13.29
C PRO A 166 -6.51 14.79 13.00
N ILE A 167 -7.62 15.53 13.04
CA ILE A 167 -8.96 14.98 12.77
C ILE A 167 -9.08 14.42 11.34
N SER A 168 -8.32 14.98 10.38
CA SER A 168 -8.25 14.49 9.01
C SER A 168 -7.82 13.03 8.91
N MET A 169 -6.91 12.57 9.78
CA MET A 169 -6.51 11.16 9.84
C MET A 169 -7.67 10.28 10.31
N LYS A 170 -8.42 10.75 11.32
CA LYS A 170 -9.62 10.05 11.81
C LYS A 170 -10.69 9.94 10.74
N GLU A 171 -10.91 11.01 9.97
CA GLU A 171 -11.87 11.03 8.87
C GLU A 171 -11.48 10.03 7.77
N LYS A 172 -10.19 9.89 7.47
CA LYS A 172 -9.68 8.88 6.53
C LYS A 172 -9.86 7.45 7.05
N ASP A 173 -9.53 7.19 8.31
CA ASP A 173 -9.78 5.91 8.99
C ASP A 173 -11.27 5.51 8.87
N GLU A 174 -12.17 6.43 9.21
CA GLU A 174 -13.62 6.20 9.16
C GLU A 174 -14.13 6.02 7.73
N ARG A 175 -13.60 6.77 6.76
CA ARG A 175 -13.95 6.63 5.34
C ARG A 175 -13.57 5.26 4.80
N VAL A 176 -12.38 4.76 5.14
CA VAL A 176 -11.93 3.41 4.76
C VAL A 176 -12.79 2.35 5.43
N ARG A 177 -13.07 2.50 6.72
CA ARG A 177 -13.97 1.60 7.45
C ARG A 177 -15.33 1.52 6.77
N ALA A 178 -15.90 2.65 6.36
CA ALA A 178 -17.19 2.71 5.66
C ALA A 178 -17.14 2.06 4.27
N ILE A 179 -16.10 2.32 3.48
CA ILE A 179 -15.89 1.67 2.17
C ILE A 179 -15.83 0.14 2.33
N LEU A 180 -15.00 -0.34 3.27
CA LEU A 180 -14.87 -1.78 3.53
C LEU A 180 -16.18 -2.37 4.03
N GLN A 181 -16.90 -1.69 4.94
CA GLN A 181 -18.17 -2.16 5.46
C GLN A 181 -19.24 -2.29 4.36
N ALA A 182 -19.25 -1.37 3.40
CA ALA A 182 -20.18 -1.41 2.27
C ALA A 182 -19.94 -2.62 1.34
N HIS A 183 -18.67 -3.04 1.19
CA HIS A 183 -18.31 -4.20 0.36
C HIS A 183 -18.26 -5.53 1.12
N PHE A 184 -18.22 -5.49 2.44
CA PHE A 184 -18.27 -6.68 3.31
C PHE A 184 -19.38 -6.55 4.35
N PRO A 185 -20.66 -6.48 3.95
CA PRO A 185 -21.79 -6.19 4.85
C PRO A 185 -21.93 -7.20 5.99
N ASP A 186 -21.59 -8.47 5.73
CA ASP A 186 -21.70 -9.55 6.70
C ASP A 186 -20.43 -9.75 7.56
N ARG A 187 -19.41 -8.90 7.39
CA ARG A 187 -18.15 -8.98 8.15
C ARG A 187 -18.02 -7.77 9.08
N THR A 188 -17.46 -8.02 10.26
CA THR A 188 -17.07 -6.93 11.17
C THR A 188 -15.75 -6.31 10.71
N ILE A 189 -15.72 -5.00 10.50
CA ILE A 189 -14.46 -4.28 10.27
C ILE A 189 -13.78 -4.01 11.60
N VAL A 190 -12.57 -4.54 11.77
CA VAL A 190 -11.72 -4.37 12.95
C VAL A 190 -10.54 -3.50 12.56
N GLN A 191 -10.48 -2.31 13.14
CA GLN A 191 -9.37 -1.39 12.90
C GLN A 191 -8.18 -1.72 13.80
N VAL A 192 -6.98 -1.76 13.22
CA VAL A 192 -5.72 -2.08 13.91
C VAL A 192 -4.64 -1.09 13.52
N ASP A 193 -3.80 -0.69 14.48
CA ASP A 193 -2.62 0.14 14.21
C ASP A 193 -1.49 -0.74 13.65
N PRO A 194 -1.08 -0.57 12.38
CA PRO A 194 -0.06 -1.39 11.76
C PRO A 194 1.34 -0.76 11.79
N ARG A 195 1.55 0.38 12.45
CA ARG A 195 2.82 1.14 12.34
C ARG A 195 4.05 0.31 12.69
N ALA A 196 3.94 -0.57 13.69
CA ALA A 196 5.03 -1.44 14.11
C ALA A 196 5.54 -2.36 12.98
N ILE A 197 4.64 -2.81 12.09
CA ILE A 197 4.99 -3.64 10.93
C ILE A 197 5.28 -2.79 9.68
N ASN A 198 4.64 -1.63 9.51
CA ASN A 198 4.93 -0.68 8.41
C ASN A 198 6.38 -0.23 8.40
N TRP A 199 6.98 -0.06 9.58
CA TRP A 199 8.40 0.29 9.73
C TRP A 199 9.36 -0.67 9.04
N ARG A 200 8.95 -1.93 8.80
CA ARG A 200 9.77 -2.96 8.15
C ARG A 200 9.37 -3.22 6.69
N GLY A 201 8.43 -2.45 6.13
CA GLY A 201 8.06 -2.49 4.72
C GLY A 201 6.87 -3.40 4.38
N GLY A 202 5.72 -3.19 5.02
CA GLY A 202 4.45 -3.86 4.68
C GLY A 202 3.37 -3.65 5.75
N GLY A 203 2.20 -4.27 5.60
CA GLY A 203 1.10 -4.16 6.57
C GLY A 203 0.52 -5.51 7.01
N VAL A 204 -0.71 -5.48 7.53
CA VAL A 204 -1.38 -6.66 8.10
C VAL A 204 -1.47 -7.81 7.10
N HIS A 205 -1.78 -7.51 5.84
CA HIS A 205 -1.86 -8.50 4.77
C HIS A 205 -0.52 -9.20 4.52
N CYS A 206 0.59 -8.44 4.47
CA CYS A 206 1.92 -8.97 4.16
C CYS A 206 2.41 -10.03 5.17
N TRP A 207 1.91 -10.01 6.40
CA TRP A 207 2.31 -10.93 7.48
C TRP A 207 1.39 -12.15 7.60
N THR A 208 0.49 -12.35 6.65
CA THR A 208 -0.53 -13.40 6.72
C THR A 208 -0.66 -14.16 5.40
N GLN A 209 -1.14 -15.41 5.50
CA GLN A 209 -1.49 -16.22 4.34
C GLN A 209 -2.74 -17.04 4.70
N GLN A 210 -3.82 -16.87 3.96
CA GLN A 210 -5.04 -17.64 4.17
C GLN A 210 -4.91 -19.06 3.63
N GLN A 211 -5.52 -20.01 4.35
CA GLN A 211 -5.73 -21.37 3.87
C GLN A 211 -7.23 -21.57 3.61
N PRO A 212 -7.67 -21.67 2.34
CA PRO A 212 -9.06 -21.96 2.04
C PRO A 212 -9.51 -23.29 2.65
N LEU A 213 -10.75 -23.32 3.15
CA LEU A 213 -11.37 -24.56 3.56
C LEU A 213 -11.67 -25.40 2.31
N VAL A 214 -11.26 -26.67 2.31
CA VAL A 214 -11.71 -27.65 1.32
C VAL A 214 -13.02 -28.23 1.83
N MET A 215 -14.10 -28.05 1.07
CA MET A 215 -15.36 -28.74 1.36
C MET A 215 -15.30 -30.12 0.71
N GLU A 216 -15.58 -31.15 1.50
CA GLU A 216 -15.80 -32.54 1.03
C GLU A 216 -17.16 -32.71 0.37
#